data_AF-A0A286G189-F1
#
_entry.id   AF-A0A286G189-F1
#
_cell.length_a   1.000
_cell.length_b   1.000
_cell.length_c   1.000
_cell.angle_alpha   90.00
_cell.angle_beta   90.00
_cell.angle_gamma   90.00
#
_symmetry.space_group_name_H-M   'P 1'
#
loop_
_entity.id
_entity.type
_entity.pdbx_description
1 polymer ?
#
loop_
_entity_poly.entity_id
_entity_poly.type
_entity_poly.pdbx_seq_one_letter_code
_entity_poly.pdbx_strand_id
1 'polypeptide(L)'
;MACPAVAFPSVPPAAASLGPRSRLPAFLRPVPPPPRRSGQPYGTAGTEPALEELLADPLVHLVLARDGLTVETVRREMLAARRRLLAR
;
A
#
# COMPACT_ATOMS: atom_id res chain seq x y z
N MET A 1 17.20 38.54 -22.56
CA MET A 1 17.05 37.11 -22.21
C MET A 1 15.59 36.76 -22.34
N ALA A 2 15.21 36.11 -23.43
CA ALA A 2 13.83 35.69 -23.71
C ALA A 2 13.76 34.17 -23.64
N CYS A 3 12.90 33.63 -22.79
CA CYS A 3 12.63 32.19 -22.70
C CYS A 3 11.72 31.78 -23.87
N PRO A 4 12.04 30.74 -24.66
CA PRO A 4 11.10 30.23 -25.63
C PRO A 4 10.02 29.40 -24.93
N ALA A 5 8.76 29.72 -25.22
CA ALA A 5 7.60 28.95 -24.82
C ALA A 5 7.61 27.58 -25.51
N VAL A 6 7.53 26.51 -24.72
CA VAL A 6 7.46 25.14 -25.23
C VAL A 6 6.01 24.84 -25.59
N ALA A 7 5.72 24.70 -26.88
CA ALA A 7 4.42 24.28 -27.39
C ALA A 7 4.26 22.76 -27.19
N PHE A 8 3.24 22.35 -26.44
CA PHE A 8 2.88 20.93 -26.31
C PHE A 8 2.15 20.46 -27.59
N PRO A 9 2.50 19.30 -28.16
CA PRO A 9 1.71 18.72 -29.24
C PRO A 9 0.38 18.19 -28.69
N SER A 10 -0.71 18.72 -29.24
CA SER A 10 -2.08 18.22 -29.07
C SER A 10 -2.17 16.78 -29.59
N VAL A 11 -2.39 15.83 -28.68
CA VAL A 11 -2.61 14.42 -29.03
C VAL A 11 -4.07 14.26 -29.45
N PRO A 12 -4.39 13.81 -30.67
CA PRO A 12 -5.77 13.51 -31.05
C PRO A 12 -6.25 12.25 -30.30
N PRO A 13 -7.54 12.16 -29.92
CA PRO A 13 -8.07 10.95 -29.32
C PRO A 13 -8.11 9.83 -30.38
N ALA A 14 -7.16 8.91 -30.28
CA ALA A 14 -7.18 7.67 -31.03
C ALA A 14 -8.44 6.89 -30.61
N ALA A 15 -9.38 6.79 -31.54
CA ALA A 15 -10.54 5.93 -31.44
C ALA A 15 -10.06 4.48 -31.30
N ALA A 16 -9.94 4.01 -30.07
CA ALA A 16 -9.63 2.63 -29.75
C ALA A 16 -10.86 1.77 -30.09
N SER A 17 -10.81 1.17 -31.27
CA SER A 17 -11.69 0.09 -31.68
C SER A 17 -11.62 -1.04 -30.66
N LEU A 18 -12.73 -1.26 -29.95
CA LEU A 18 -12.93 -2.37 -29.03
C LEU A 18 -12.91 -3.69 -29.83
N GLY A 19 -11.75 -4.35 -29.83
CA GLY A 19 -11.60 -5.72 -30.31
C GLY A 19 -12.49 -6.71 -29.52
N PRO A 20 -12.74 -7.91 -30.08
CA PRO A 20 -13.65 -8.88 -29.49
C PRO A 20 -13.12 -9.34 -28.13
N ARG A 21 -13.98 -9.25 -27.11
CA ARG A 21 -13.73 -9.61 -25.71
C ARG A 21 -13.13 -11.02 -25.59
N SER A 22 -11.81 -11.10 -25.53
CA SER A 22 -11.10 -12.31 -25.11
C SER A 22 -11.49 -12.63 -23.68
N ARG A 23 -12.26 -13.69 -23.49
CA ARG A 23 -12.59 -14.23 -22.16
C ARG A 23 -11.28 -14.69 -21.52
N LEU A 24 -10.81 -13.98 -20.50
CA LEU A 24 -9.69 -14.43 -19.68
C LEU A 24 -10.03 -15.80 -19.06
N PRO A 25 -9.06 -16.73 -19.00
CA PRO A 25 -9.26 -18.02 -18.37
C PRO A 25 -9.59 -17.85 -16.87
N ALA A 26 -10.41 -18.76 -16.33
CA ALA A 26 -11.06 -18.60 -15.02
C ALA A 26 -10.09 -18.38 -13.85
N PHE A 27 -8.86 -18.88 -13.96
CA PHE A 27 -7.79 -18.78 -12.95
C PHE A 27 -7.05 -17.44 -12.98
N LEU A 28 -7.19 -16.65 -14.05
CA LEU A 28 -6.71 -15.26 -14.13
C LEU A 28 -7.81 -14.25 -13.78
N ARG A 29 -8.99 -14.73 -13.33
CA ARG A 29 -10.01 -13.82 -12.82
C ARG A 29 -9.54 -13.32 -11.46
N PRO A 30 -9.53 -11.99 -11.23
CA PRO A 30 -9.40 -11.45 -9.89
C PRO A 30 -10.48 -12.09 -9.03
N VAL A 31 -10.08 -12.73 -7.93
CA VAL A 31 -11.03 -13.21 -6.93
C VAL A 31 -11.88 -12.01 -6.51
N PRO A 32 -13.21 -12.07 -6.61
CA PRO A 32 -14.03 -10.94 -6.21
C PRO A 32 -13.73 -10.64 -4.74
N PRO A 33 -13.39 -9.39 -4.40
CA PRO A 33 -13.12 -9.05 -3.01
C PRO A 33 -14.36 -9.35 -2.17
N PRO A 34 -14.22 -9.95 -0.98
CA PRO A 34 -15.36 -10.17 -0.10
C PRO A 34 -16.06 -8.85 0.23
N PRO A 35 -17.36 -8.87 0.55
CA PRO A 35 -18.13 -7.65 0.84
C PRO A 35 -17.45 -6.88 1.97
N ARG A 36 -17.02 -5.65 1.67
CA ARG A 36 -16.37 -4.75 2.62
C ARG A 36 -17.39 -4.37 3.71
N ARG A 37 -17.24 -4.86 4.93
CA ARG A 37 -17.90 -4.24 6.09
C ARG A 37 -17.32 -2.83 6.22
N SER A 38 -18.16 -1.83 5.96
CA SER A 38 -17.81 -0.42 6.06
C SER A 38 -17.21 -0.11 7.44
N GLY A 39 -15.94 0.29 7.47
CA GLY A 39 -15.30 0.83 8.69
C GLY A 39 -14.00 0.16 9.15
N GLN A 40 -13.62 -1.02 8.62
CA GLN A 40 -12.34 -1.62 8.99
C GLN A 40 -11.53 -2.05 7.77
N PRO A 41 -10.46 -1.31 7.39
CA PRO A 41 -9.62 -1.67 6.25
C PRO A 41 -8.83 -2.98 6.44
N TYR A 42 -8.91 -3.64 7.61
CA TYR A 42 -8.20 -4.88 7.92
C TYR A 42 -9.08 -5.99 8.54
N GLY A 43 -10.40 -5.79 8.62
CA GLY A 43 -11.31 -6.70 9.35
C GLY A 43 -11.46 -8.11 8.76
N THR A 44 -10.87 -8.38 7.60
CA THR A 44 -10.81 -9.73 7.00
C THR A 44 -9.61 -10.56 7.46
N ALA A 45 -8.62 -9.96 8.12
CA ALA A 45 -7.38 -10.61 8.50
C ALA A 45 -7.38 -11.06 9.98
N GLY A 46 -8.31 -11.94 10.35
CA GLY A 46 -8.24 -12.66 11.64
C GLY A 46 -7.95 -11.81 12.88
N THR A 47 -7.19 -12.39 13.83
CA THR A 47 -6.66 -11.69 15.02
C THR A 47 -5.51 -10.77 14.61
N GLU A 48 -5.49 -9.55 15.16
CA GLU A 48 -4.37 -8.62 14.95
C GLU A 48 -3.06 -9.25 15.44
N PRO A 49 -2.03 -9.34 14.59
CA PRO A 49 -0.76 -9.93 14.98
C PRO A 49 -0.09 -9.10 16.07
N ALA A 50 0.67 -9.76 16.93
CA ALA A 50 1.49 -9.04 17.90
C ALA A 50 2.57 -8.22 17.17
N LEU A 51 2.99 -7.10 17.77
CA LEU A 51 4.06 -6.28 17.19
C LEU A 51 5.35 -7.10 17.00
N GLU A 52 5.62 -8.02 17.91
CA GLU A 52 6.76 -8.92 17.87
C GLU A 52 6.70 -9.86 16.65
N GLU A 53 5.52 -10.29 16.24
CA GLU A 53 5.31 -11.13 15.06
C GLU A 53 5.56 -10.33 13.78
N LEU A 54 5.06 -9.09 13.72
CA LEU A 54 5.34 -8.18 12.59
C LEU A 54 6.82 -7.87 12.47
N LEU A 55 7.49 -7.58 13.60
CA LEU A 55 8.92 -7.29 13.62
C LEU A 55 9.80 -8.53 13.43
N ALA A 56 9.24 -9.74 13.46
CA ALA A 56 9.95 -10.96 13.09
C ALA A 56 9.89 -11.23 11.58
N ASP A 57 8.98 -10.59 10.84
CA ASP A 57 8.84 -10.77 9.40
C ASP A 57 9.98 -10.07 8.64
N PRO A 58 10.77 -10.81 7.83
CA PRO A 58 11.82 -10.24 6.99
C PRO A 58 11.32 -9.17 6.01
N LEU A 59 10.07 -9.26 5.52
CA LEU A 59 9.50 -8.25 4.62
C LEU A 59 9.30 -6.92 5.33
N VAL A 60 8.92 -6.94 6.61
CA VAL A 60 8.81 -5.73 7.42
C VAL A 60 10.18 -5.08 7.57
N HIS A 61 11.26 -5.87 7.70
CA HIS A 61 12.62 -5.33 7.79
C HIS A 61 13.00 -4.58 6.51
N LEU A 62 12.63 -5.11 5.33
CA LEU A 62 12.87 -4.45 4.05
C LEU A 62 12.12 -3.12 3.94
N VAL A 63 10.85 -3.09 4.37
CA VAL A 63 10.04 -1.87 4.37
C VAL A 63 10.65 -0.83 5.32
N LEU A 64 11.04 -1.23 6.53
CA LEU A 64 11.70 -0.35 7.48
C LEU A 64 13.01 0.20 6.91
N ALA A 65 13.83 -0.65 6.29
CA ALA A 65 15.11 -0.25 5.71
C ALA A 65 14.92 0.75 4.54
N ARG A 66 13.89 0.55 3.70
CA ARG A 66 13.52 1.51 2.64
C ARG A 66 13.26 2.89 3.21
N ASP A 67 12.62 2.95 4.37
CA ASP A 67 12.24 4.19 5.04
C ASP A 67 13.34 4.69 6.00
N GLY A 68 14.54 4.08 5.99
CA GLY A 68 15.68 4.47 6.81
C GLY A 68 15.55 4.11 8.29
N LEU A 69 14.65 3.18 8.62
CA LEU A 69 14.34 2.74 9.97
C LEU A 69 14.95 1.38 10.30
N THR A 70 15.19 1.16 11.59
CA THR A 70 15.60 -0.13 12.16
C THR A 70 14.54 -0.66 13.10
N VAL A 71 14.52 -1.97 13.32
CA VAL A 71 13.60 -2.65 14.26
C VAL A 71 13.74 -2.05 15.67
N GLU A 72 14.97 -1.85 16.14
CA GLU A 72 15.27 -1.22 17.43
C GLU A 72 14.68 0.19 17.54
N THR A 73 14.74 0.98 16.47
CA THR A 73 14.17 2.32 16.44
C THR A 73 12.66 2.26 16.63
N VAL A 74 11.97 1.38 15.89
CA VAL A 74 10.52 1.19 16.01
C VAL A 74 10.13 0.76 17.42
N ARG A 75 10.84 -0.24 17.99
CA ARG A 75 10.59 -0.73 19.36
C ARG A 75 10.70 0.39 20.39
N ARG A 76 11.76 1.20 20.29
CA ARG A 76 12.00 2.32 21.21
C ARG A 76 10.86 3.34 21.15
N GLU A 77 10.45 3.73 19.96
CA GLU A 77 9.36 4.70 19.78
C GLU A 77 8.03 4.17 20.29
N MET A 78 7.73 2.89 20.07
CA MET A 78 6.51 2.24 20.57
C MET A 78 6.48 2.22 22.10
N LEU A 79 7.59 1.85 22.74
CA LEU A 79 7.70 1.88 24.21
C LEU A 79 7.55 3.30 24.76
N ALA A 80 8.17 4.29 24.11
CA ALA A 80 8.04 5.69 24.48
C ALA A 80 6.58 6.20 24.34
N ALA A 81 5.90 5.83 23.25
CA ALA A 81 4.48 6.14 23.06
C ALA A 81 3.61 5.49 24.13
N ARG A 82 3.83 4.21 24.44
CA ARG A 82 3.09 3.50 25.49
C ARG A 82 3.27 4.14 26.87
N ARG A 83 4.51 4.53 27.22
CA ARG A 83 4.78 5.26 28.46
C ARG A 83 4.04 6.60 28.53
N ARG A 84 4.00 7.36 27.43
CA ARG A 84 3.26 8.64 27.36
C ARG A 84 1.75 8.45 27.53
N LEU A 85 1.19 7.35 27.03
CA LEU A 85 -0.23 7.04 27.17
C LEU A 85 -0.59 6.65 28.61
N LEU A 86 0.27 5.88 29.28
CA LEU A 86 0.05 5.42 30.66
C LEU A 86 0.36 6.49 31.73
N ALA A 87 1.11 7.53 31.37
CA ALA A 87 1.43 8.65 32.25
C ALA A 87 0.33 9.74 32.29
N ARG A 88 -0.78 9.54 31.57
CA ARG A 88 -1.98 10.39 31.61
C ARG A 88 -3.02 9.75 32.51
#